data_AF-A0A843IMI0-F1
#
_entry.id   AF-A0A843IMI0-F1
#
_cell.length_a   1.000
_cell.length_b   1.000
_cell.length_c   1.000
_cell.angle_alpha   90.00
_cell.angle_beta   90.00
_cell.angle_gamma   90.00
#
_symmetry.space_group_name_H-M   'P 1'
#
loop_
_entity.id
_entity.type
_entity.pdbx_description
1 polymer ?
#
loop_
_entity_poly.entity_id
_entity_poly.type
_entity_poly.pdbx_seq_one_letter_code
_entity_poly.pdbx_strand_id
1 'polypeptide(L)'
;MKDEIFETFQINETVTYEFCEICGLTFAFREKIYTMNDSLTSAEIKPAGIIYEENGEFYLAPLDKTINIEPIVKEYVKNFLKK
;
A
#
# COMPACT_ATOMS: atom_id res chain seq x y z
N MET A 1 20.13 13.34 5.31
CA MET A 1 19.39 13.62 6.55
C MET A 1 18.37 12.54 6.91
N LYS A 2 17.31 12.28 6.14
CA LYS A 2 16.36 11.20 6.49
C LYS A 2 17.02 9.81 6.39
N ASP A 3 17.82 9.60 5.34
CA ASP A 3 18.50 8.32 5.10
C ASP A 3 19.59 8.02 6.16
N GLU A 4 20.35 9.03 6.59
CA GLU A 4 21.38 8.89 7.64
C GLU A 4 20.79 8.48 9.01
N ILE A 5 19.58 8.96 9.34
CA ILE A 5 18.88 8.58 10.58
C ILE A 5 18.42 7.13 10.48
N PHE A 6 17.86 6.72 9.35
CA PHE A 6 17.38 5.35 9.16
C PHE A 6 18.53 4.35 9.24
N GLU A 7 19.68 4.67 8.65
CA GLU A 7 20.88 3.82 8.74
C GLU A 7 21.46 3.78 10.16
N THR A 8 21.58 4.93 10.83
CA THR A 8 22.15 5.01 12.19
C THR A 8 21.32 4.23 13.21
N PHE A 9 20.00 4.27 13.09
CA PHE A 9 19.08 3.61 14.01
C PHE A 9 18.58 2.24 13.51
N GLN A 10 19.09 1.75 12.37
CA GLN A 10 18.63 0.50 11.74
C GLN A 10 17.09 0.46 11.60
N ILE A 11 16.51 1.57 11.15
CA ILE A 11 15.07 1.67 10.92
C ILE A 11 14.79 1.10 9.54
N ASN A 12 13.99 0.04 9.48
CA ASN A 12 13.46 -0.48 8.23
C ASN A 12 12.00 -0.02 8.06
N GLU A 13 11.67 0.45 6.85
CA GLU A 13 10.28 0.74 6.44
C GLU A 13 9.83 -0.34 5.45
N THR A 14 8.79 -1.08 5.83
CA THR A 14 8.09 -1.99 4.93
C THR A 14 6.77 -1.35 4.53
N VAL A 15 6.49 -1.29 3.24
CA VAL A 15 5.21 -0.80 2.70
C VAL A 15 4.52 -1.95 1.98
N THR A 16 3.30 -2.26 2.41
CA THR A 16 2.45 -3.32 1.85
C THR A 16 1.09 -2.73 1.47
N TYR A 17 0.42 -3.38 0.51
CA TYR A 17 -0.94 -3.00 0.12
C TYR A 17 -1.90 -4.15 0.35
N GLU A 18 -2.97 -3.86 1.09
CA GLU A 18 -4.05 -4.80 1.33
C GLU A 18 -5.31 -4.37 0.57
N PHE A 19 -6.09 -5.35 0.14
CA PHE A 19 -7.29 -5.13 -0.65
C PHE A 19 -8.48 -5.80 0.03
N CYS A 20 -9.57 -5.05 0.19
CA CYS A 20 -10.79 -5.52 0.81
C CYS A 20 -12.00 -5.11 -0.02
N GLU A 21 -12.84 -6.08 -0.39
CA GLU A 21 -14.11 -5.80 -1.07
C GLU A 21 -15.21 -5.53 -0.04
N ILE A 22 -15.85 -4.37 -0.16
CA ILE A 22 -16.96 -3.94 0.69
C ILE A 22 -18.07 -3.42 -0.21
N CYS A 23 -19.24 -4.07 -0.16
CA CYS A 23 -20.42 -3.67 -0.94
C CYS A 23 -20.17 -3.52 -2.45
N GLY A 24 -19.35 -4.41 -3.05
CA GLY A 24 -19.01 -4.38 -4.47
C GLY A 24 -17.96 -3.33 -4.87
N LEU A 25 -17.32 -2.68 -3.88
CA LEU A 25 -16.19 -1.78 -4.09
C LEU A 25 -14.93 -2.39 -3.48
N THR A 26 -13.85 -2.40 -4.24
CA THR A 26 -12.54 -2.85 -3.75
C THR A 26 -11.78 -1.68 -3.16
N PHE A 27 -11.57 -1.69 -1.85
CA PHE A 27 -10.75 -0.70 -1.15
C PHE A 27 -9.30 -1.17 -1.08
N ALA A 28 -8.38 -0.27 -1.43
CA ALA A 28 -6.95 -0.47 -1.24
C ALA A 28 -6.50 0.26 0.03
N PHE A 29 -5.77 -0.43 0.89
CA PHE A 29 -5.17 0.11 2.11
C PHE A 29 -3.65 0.02 2.02
N ARG A 30 -2.97 1.10 2.40
CA ARG A 30 -1.53 1.12 2.56
C ARG A 30 -1.20 0.84 4.01
N GLU A 31 -0.43 -0.20 4.23
CA GLU A 31 0.20 -0.49 5.51
C GLU A 31 1.67 -0.07 5.45
N LYS A 32 2.11 0.65 6.47
CA LYS A 32 3.50 1.01 6.68
C LYS A 32 3.96 0.48 8.03
N ILE A 33 4.96 -0.38 8.01
CA ILE A 33 5.54 -0.96 9.22
C ILE A 33 6.94 -0.39 9.39
N TYR A 34 7.19 0.18 10.56
CA TYR A 34 8.48 0.69 10.98
C TYR A 34 9.07 -0.27 12.02
N THR A 35 10.17 -0.92 11.67
CA THR A 35 10.95 -1.72 12.61
C THR A 35 12.26 -1.02 12.94
N MET A 36 12.72 -1.17 14.18
CA MET A 36 14.01 -0.68 14.64
C MET A 36 14.67 -1.82 15.39
N ASN A 37 15.89 -2.21 15.02
CA ASN A 37 16.57 -3.41 15.57
C ASN A 37 15.67 -4.65 15.55
N ASP A 38 15.02 -4.92 14.40
CA ASP A 38 14.08 -6.03 14.17
C ASP A 38 12.84 -6.06 15.09
N SER A 39 12.62 -5.01 15.89
CA SER A 39 11.46 -4.87 16.75
C SER A 39 10.43 -3.93 16.14
N LEU A 40 9.17 -4.36 16.10
CA LEU A 40 8.06 -3.53 15.67
C LEU A 40 7.98 -2.29 16.56
N THR A 41 8.18 -1.12 15.96
CA THR A 41 8.16 0.15 16.68
C THR A 41 6.88 0.94 16.39
N SER A 42 6.41 0.89 15.14
CA SER A 42 5.16 1.54 14.74
C SER A 42 4.56 0.86 13.52
N ALA A 43 3.24 0.91 13.41
CA ALA A 43 2.51 0.51 12.23
C ALA A 43 1.44 1.56 11.92
N GLU A 44 1.26 1.87 10.64
CA GLU A 44 0.25 2.78 10.14
C GLU A 44 -0.55 2.09 9.04
N ILE A 45 -1.88 2.08 9.17
CA ILE A 45 -2.78 1.67 8.10
C ILE A 45 -3.57 2.91 7.66
N LYS A 46 -3.51 3.23 6.38
CA LYS A 46 -4.29 4.32 5.79
C LYS A 46 -4.99 3.86 4.52
N PRO A 47 -6.23 4.35 4.27
CA PRO A 47 -6.90 4.05 3.02
C PRO A 47 -6.16 4.74 1.87
N ALA A 48 -5.83 3.98 0.84
CA ALA A 48 -5.10 4.47 -0.34
C ALA A 48 -6.06 4.89 -1.46
N GLY A 49 -7.14 4.15 -1.66
CA GLY A 49 -8.08 4.43 -2.73
C GLY A 49 -9.09 3.33 -2.94
N ILE A 50 -9.89 3.48 -4.00
CA ILE A 50 -10.84 2.47 -4.45
C ILE A 50 -10.37 1.96 -5.82
N ILE A 51 -10.24 0.65 -5.94
CA ILE A 51 -10.00 -0.02 -7.21
C ILE A 51 -11.32 -0.18 -7.96
N TYR A 52 -11.30 0.14 -9.24
CA TYR A 52 -12.42 -0.04 -10.14
C TYR A 52 -11.94 -0.58 -11.49
N GLU A 53 -12.85 -1.20 -12.23
CA GLU A 53 -12.61 -1.68 -13.59
C GLU A 53 -13.33 -0.76 -14.58
N GLU A 54 -12.63 -0.35 -15.63
CA GLU A 54 -13.20 0.40 -16.73
C GLU A 54 -12.62 -0.14 -18.05
N ASN A 55 -13.47 -0.51 -19.00
CA ASN A 55 -13.08 -1.07 -20.30
C ASN A 55 -12.16 -2.31 -20.23
N GLY A 56 -12.28 -3.14 -19.20
CA GLY A 56 -11.44 -4.34 -19.02
C GLY A 56 -10.07 -4.06 -18.40
N GLU A 57 -9.82 -2.83 -17.99
CA GLU A 57 -8.60 -2.42 -17.30
C GLU A 57 -8.89 -1.98 -15.86
N PHE A 58 -7.93 -2.21 -14.97
CA PHE A 58 -8.05 -1.87 -13.55
C PHE A 58 -7.36 -0.55 -13.25
N TYR A 59 -8.03 0.27 -12.46
CA TYR A 59 -7.59 1.60 -12.06
C TYR A 59 -7.74 1.76 -10.55
N LEU A 60 -7.08 2.79 -10.01
CA LEU A 60 -7.24 3.22 -8.62
C LEU A 60 -7.72 4.66 -8.61
N ALA A 61 -8.83 4.93 -7.91
CA ALA A 61 -9.22 6.28 -7.51
C ALA A 61 -8.52 6.61 -6.18
N PRO A 62 -7.41 7.38 -6.18
CA PRO A 62 -6.65 7.64 -4.97
C PRO A 62 -7.38 8.63 -4.04
N LEU A 63 -7.26 8.41 -2.74
CA LEU A 63 -7.76 9.35 -1.72
C LEU A 63 -6.77 10.49 -1.43
N ASP A 64 -5.50 10.30 -1.79
CA ASP A 64 -4.42 11.28 -1.63
C ASP A 64 -3.63 11.40 -2.93
N LYS A 65 -3.33 12.63 -3.36
CA LYS A 65 -2.59 12.94 -4.59
C LYS A 65 -1.13 12.46 -4.58
N THR A 66 -0.59 12.12 -3.41
CA THR A 66 0.79 11.65 -3.25
C THR A 66 0.95 10.14 -3.44
N ILE A 67 -0.14 9.41 -3.64
CA ILE A 67 -0.12 7.96 -3.78
C ILE A 67 0.38 7.56 -5.16
N ASN A 68 1.37 6.69 -5.20
CA ASN A 68 1.80 6.05 -6.43
C ASN A 68 0.83 4.92 -6.80
N ILE A 69 0.02 5.15 -7.83
CA ILE A 69 -1.09 4.29 -8.23
C ILE A 69 -0.60 2.97 -8.84
N GLU A 70 0.40 3.02 -9.72
CA GLU A 70 0.88 1.86 -10.49
C GLU A 70 1.20 0.61 -9.65
N PRO A 71 2.02 0.68 -8.58
CA PRO A 71 2.37 -0.50 -7.81
C PRO A 71 1.15 -1.14 -7.14
N ILE A 72 0.18 -0.33 -6.72
CA ILE A 72 -1.05 -0.79 -6.04
C ILE A 72 -1.90 -1.61 -7.01
N VAL A 73 -2.15 -1.08 -8.21
CA VAL A 73 -2.92 -1.78 -9.24
C VAL A 73 -2.19 -3.06 -9.68
N LYS A 74 -0.87 -3.00 -9.88
CA LYS A 74 -0.06 -4.18 -10.24
C LYS A 74 -0.17 -5.29 -9.18
N GLU A 75 -0.12 -4.92 -7.90
CA GLU A 75 -0.24 -5.88 -6.79
C GLU A 75 -1.64 -6.50 -6.73
N TYR A 76 -2.69 -5.69 -6.90
CA TYR A 76 -4.06 -6.17 -6.97
C TYR A 76 -4.25 -7.21 -8.08
N VAL A 77 -3.85 -6.87 -9.32
CA VAL A 77 -4.00 -7.76 -10.48
C VAL A 77 -3.22 -9.07 -10.27
N LYS A 78 -2.02 -9.00 -9.70
CA LYS A 78 -1.19 -10.17 -9.44
C LYS A 78 -1.82 -11.12 -8.40
N ASN A 79 -2.35 -10.57 -7.31
CA ASN A 79 -2.77 -11.36 -6.15
C ASN A 79 -4.24 -11.80 -6.21
N PHE A 80 -5.10 -11.06 -6.92
CA PHE A 80 -6.56 -11.26 -6.89
C PHE A 80 -7.17 -11.72 -8.22
N LEU A 81 -6.59 -11.39 -9.38
CA LEU A 81 -7.16 -11.75 -10.69
C LEU A 81 -6.52 -12.99 -11.34
N LYS A 82 -5.33 -13.40 -10.90
CA LYS A 82 -4.64 -14.61 -11.42
C LYS A 82 -4.94 -15.88 -10.62
N LYS A 83 -6.08 -15.95 -9.93
CA LYS A 83 -6.55 -17.17 -9.26
C LYS A 83 -7.24 -18.12 -10.21
#